data_AF-A0A1H0K224-F1
#
_entry.id   AF-A0A1H0K224-F1
#
_cell.length_a   1.000
_cell.length_b   1.000
_cell.length_c   1.000
_cell.angle_alpha   90.00
_cell.angle_beta   90.00
_cell.angle_gamma   90.00
#
_symmetry.space_group_name_H-M   'P 1'
#
loop_
_entity.id
_entity.type
_entity.pdbx_description
1 polymer ?
#
loop_
_entity_poly.entity_id
_entity_poly.type
_entity_poly.pdbx_seq_one_letter_code
_entity_poly.pdbx_strand_id
1 'polypeptide(L)'
;MPVLIAAGAFVMTLIGGLVAQHIGDRRHLVLGLAAGLMLGVVGFDLLPEALESQPQHVFGVPAALLMFVAGFLALHVVERSVAIHRAHEGEYASHTHGHGHPHAPTQGIGVAAAGALVGHSVMDGFAIGAAFQAGDTVGAVVAIAVIAHDFADGFNTYTITRLYGNGRRRAQALLAADALAPVAGAAITLGFTIPAAALGLYLGFFAGFLLYLATSDILPEAHSPHPAGTTLMCTVAGAGIMWLVIGLAD
;
A
#
# COMPACT_ATOMS: atom_id res chain seq x y z
N MET A 1 -2.10 15.67 15.78
CA MET A 1 -3.10 14.62 15.54
C MET A 1 -2.66 13.62 14.46
N PRO A 2 -2.23 14.02 13.25
CA PRO A 2 -1.94 13.06 12.16
C PRO A 2 -0.85 12.03 12.50
N VAL A 3 0.24 12.47 13.14
CA VAL A 3 1.35 11.58 13.56
C VAL A 3 0.92 10.55 14.60
N LEU A 4 0.00 10.91 15.52
CA LEU A 4 -0.54 9.96 16.51
C LEU A 4 -1.41 8.90 15.84
N ILE A 5 -2.15 9.30 14.80
CA ILE A 5 -3.01 8.39 14.03
C ILE A 5 -2.14 7.48 13.15
N ALA A 6 -1.08 8.02 12.53
CA ALA A 6 -0.08 7.24 11.79
C ALA A 6 0.68 6.25 12.68
N ALA A 7 0.69 6.43 14.01
CA ALA A 7 1.19 5.41 14.92
C ALA A 7 0.31 4.15 14.95
N GLY A 8 -0.99 4.26 14.61
CA GLY A 8 -1.85 3.10 14.39
C GLY A 8 -1.39 2.26 13.19
N ALA A 9 -0.95 2.93 12.13
CA ALA A 9 -0.36 2.34 10.94
C ALA A 9 0.92 1.56 11.31
N PHE A 10 1.86 2.22 11.99
CA PHE A 10 3.06 1.59 12.59
C PHE A 10 2.72 0.31 13.39
N VAL A 11 1.70 0.37 14.26
CA VAL A 11 1.30 -0.80 15.07
C VAL A 11 0.75 -1.91 14.18
N MET A 12 -0.09 -1.60 13.20
CA MET A 12 -0.66 -2.59 12.29
C MET A 12 0.39 -3.24 11.39
N THR A 13 1.36 -2.48 10.88
CA THR A 13 2.51 -3.02 10.13
C THR A 13 3.31 -4.00 10.98
N LEU A 14 3.64 -3.62 12.23
CA LEU A 14 4.35 -4.53 13.14
C LEU A 14 3.53 -5.79 13.45
N ILE A 15 2.24 -5.65 13.72
CA ILE A 15 1.34 -6.79 13.94
C ILE A 15 1.36 -7.69 12.71
N GLY A 16 1.19 -7.14 11.51
CA GLY A 16 1.24 -7.88 10.24
C GLY A 16 2.51 -8.72 10.07
N GLY A 17 3.68 -8.11 10.30
CA GLY A 17 4.96 -8.81 10.17
C GLY A 17 5.30 -9.77 11.31
N LEU A 18 4.79 -9.54 12.53
CA LEU A 18 4.90 -10.51 13.65
C LEU A 18 3.97 -11.70 13.43
N VAL A 19 2.78 -11.43 12.91
CA VAL A 19 1.78 -12.43 12.56
C VAL A 19 2.24 -13.26 11.37
N ALA A 20 2.97 -12.68 10.41
CA ALA A 20 3.63 -13.42 9.34
C ALA A 20 4.60 -14.52 9.85
N GLN A 21 5.07 -14.42 11.10
CA GLN A 21 5.89 -15.46 11.71
C GLN A 21 5.07 -16.65 12.23
N HIS A 22 3.75 -16.50 12.43
CA HIS A 22 2.92 -17.42 13.21
C HIS A 22 1.58 -17.81 12.57
N ILE A 23 1.10 -17.12 11.53
CA ILE A 23 -0.19 -17.40 10.90
C ILE A 23 -0.06 -18.35 9.70
N GLY A 24 -1.00 -19.31 9.64
CA GLY A 24 -1.26 -20.18 8.49
C GLY A 24 -2.44 -19.69 7.64
N ASP A 25 -3.37 -20.59 7.35
CA ASP A 25 -4.30 -20.53 6.20
C ASP A 25 -5.42 -19.47 6.21
N ARG A 26 -5.49 -18.54 7.18
CA ARG A 26 -6.61 -17.56 7.31
C ARG A 26 -6.30 -16.16 6.79
N ARG A 27 -5.08 -15.93 6.30
CA ARG A 27 -4.61 -14.63 5.80
C ARG A 27 -5.52 -14.06 4.71
N HIS A 28 -6.04 -14.92 3.84
CA HIS A 28 -6.87 -14.52 2.70
C HIS A 28 -8.11 -13.71 3.10
N LEU A 29 -8.69 -13.96 4.28
CA LEU A 29 -9.85 -13.21 4.78
C LEU A 29 -9.48 -11.78 5.17
N VAL A 30 -8.34 -11.60 5.83
CA VAL A 30 -7.85 -10.28 6.26
C VAL A 30 -7.43 -9.46 5.06
N LEU A 31 -6.70 -10.07 4.12
CA LEU A 31 -6.33 -9.42 2.87
C LEU A 31 -7.55 -9.06 2.02
N GLY A 32 -8.53 -9.96 1.94
CA GLY A 32 -9.79 -9.69 1.24
C GLY A 32 -10.53 -8.49 1.83
N LEU A 33 -10.63 -8.41 3.16
CA LEU A 33 -11.23 -7.27 3.86
C LEU A 33 -10.45 -5.97 3.61
N ALA A 34 -9.11 -6.00 3.73
CA ALA A 34 -8.25 -4.84 3.50
C ALA A 34 -8.38 -4.31 2.07
N ALA A 35 -8.37 -5.17 1.06
CA ALA A 35 -8.60 -4.79 -0.33
C ALA A 35 -9.96 -4.11 -0.52
N GLY A 36 -11.01 -4.63 0.15
CA GLY A 36 -12.34 -4.03 0.15
C GLY A 36 -12.36 -2.63 0.76
N LEU A 37 -11.72 -2.44 1.92
CA LEU A 37 -11.63 -1.15 2.60
C LEU A 37 -10.89 -0.12 1.72
N MET A 38 -9.76 -0.51 1.10
CA MET A 38 -9.03 0.37 0.17
C MET A 38 -9.85 0.75 -1.05
N LEU A 39 -10.53 -0.21 -1.69
CA LEU A 39 -11.38 0.07 -2.84
C LEU A 39 -12.52 1.02 -2.45
N GLY A 40 -13.09 0.84 -1.26
CA GLY A 40 -14.08 1.75 -0.68
C GLY A 40 -13.55 3.16 -0.50
N VAL A 41 -12.40 3.36 0.13
CA VAL A 41 -11.80 4.69 0.31
C VAL A 41 -11.43 5.36 -0.99
N VAL A 42 -10.87 4.61 -1.95
CA VAL A 42 -10.57 5.15 -3.28
C VAL A 42 -11.83 5.67 -3.96
N GLY A 43 -12.90 4.87 -3.98
CA GLY A 43 -14.11 5.19 -4.73
C GLY A 43 -15.06 6.17 -4.04
N PHE A 44 -15.19 6.09 -2.72
CA PHE A 44 -16.21 6.80 -1.95
C PHE A 44 -15.70 8.07 -1.25
N ASP A 45 -14.39 8.26 -1.13
CA ASP A 45 -13.80 9.39 -0.39
C ASP A 45 -12.73 10.12 -1.23
N LEU A 46 -11.62 9.44 -1.55
CA LEU A 46 -10.47 10.09 -2.20
C LEU A 46 -10.76 10.63 -3.60
N LEU A 47 -11.44 9.86 -4.45
CA LEU A 47 -11.78 10.31 -5.80
C LEU A 47 -12.78 11.47 -5.79
N PRO A 48 -13.92 11.40 -5.07
CA PRO A 48 -14.81 12.54 -4.89
C PRO A 48 -14.09 13.78 -4.37
N GLU A 49 -13.33 13.65 -3.27
CA GLU A 49 -12.61 14.77 -2.65
C GLU A 49 -11.57 15.38 -3.61
N ALA A 50 -10.84 14.56 -4.35
CA ALA A 50 -9.86 15.04 -5.33
C ALA A 50 -10.51 15.85 -6.47
N LEU A 51 -11.71 15.47 -6.91
CA LEU A 51 -12.48 16.19 -7.93
C LEU A 51 -13.01 17.52 -7.42
N GLU A 52 -13.45 17.57 -6.16
CA GLU A 52 -13.93 18.80 -5.52
C GLU A 52 -12.79 19.78 -5.22
N SER A 53 -11.68 19.27 -4.66
CA SER A 53 -10.48 20.05 -4.33
C SER A 53 -9.69 20.52 -5.56
N GLN A 54 -9.84 19.85 -6.72
CA GLN A 54 -9.20 20.25 -7.97
C GLN A 54 -10.18 20.21 -9.17
N PRO A 55 -10.99 21.26 -9.36
CA PRO A 55 -12.00 21.31 -10.42
C PRO A 55 -11.43 21.67 -11.80
N GLN A 56 -10.12 21.92 -11.91
CA GLN A 56 -9.49 22.28 -13.19
C GLN A 56 -9.50 21.12 -14.17
N HIS A 57 -9.70 21.46 -15.45
CA HIS A 57 -9.70 20.50 -16.54
C HIS A 57 -8.51 20.74 -17.47
N VAL A 58 -7.86 19.67 -17.90
CA VAL A 58 -6.76 19.68 -18.87
C VAL A 58 -7.23 18.91 -20.09
N PHE A 59 -7.34 19.60 -21.24
CA PHE A 59 -7.91 19.02 -22.47
C PHE A 59 -9.29 18.36 -22.28
N GLY A 60 -10.14 18.91 -21.40
CA GLY A 60 -11.48 18.40 -21.12
C GLY A 60 -11.54 17.25 -20.12
N VAL A 61 -10.41 16.83 -19.54
CA VAL A 61 -10.36 15.81 -18.49
C VAL A 61 -10.05 16.47 -17.13
N PRO A 62 -10.77 16.13 -16.04
CA PRO A 62 -10.44 16.62 -14.70
C PRO A 62 -8.98 16.30 -14.33
N ALA A 63 -8.23 17.28 -13.87
CA ALA A 63 -6.81 17.11 -13.56
C ALA A 63 -6.58 16.06 -12.44
N ALA A 64 -7.50 15.95 -11.49
CA ALA A 64 -7.48 14.90 -10.47
C ALA A 64 -7.51 13.48 -11.06
N LEU A 65 -8.30 13.24 -12.13
CA LEU A 65 -8.37 11.93 -12.79
C LEU A 65 -7.12 11.64 -13.62
N LEU A 66 -6.50 12.67 -14.20
CA LEU A 66 -5.19 12.50 -14.85
C LEU A 66 -4.13 12.08 -13.83
N MET A 67 -4.15 12.70 -12.64
CA MET A 67 -3.26 12.32 -11.55
C MET A 67 -3.56 10.91 -11.03
N PHE A 68 -4.82 10.52 -10.93
CA PHE A 68 -5.21 9.15 -10.62
C PHE A 68 -4.61 8.13 -11.58
N VAL A 69 -4.75 8.35 -12.90
CA VAL A 69 -4.11 7.47 -13.88
C VAL A 69 -2.58 7.52 -13.73
N ALA A 70 -1.99 8.70 -13.51
CA ALA A 70 -0.56 8.83 -13.31
C ALA A 70 -0.06 8.07 -12.08
N GLY A 71 -0.81 8.06 -10.96
CA GLY A 71 -0.48 7.33 -9.75
C GLY A 71 -0.53 5.82 -9.94
N PHE A 72 -1.59 5.33 -10.57
CA PHE A 72 -1.71 3.92 -10.94
C PHE A 72 -0.55 3.47 -11.83
N LEU A 73 -0.25 4.24 -12.89
CA LEU A 73 0.82 3.92 -13.82
C LEU A 73 2.21 4.07 -13.20
N ALA A 74 2.42 5.05 -12.31
CA ALA A 74 3.69 5.22 -11.61
C ALA A 74 4.02 3.98 -10.78
N LEU A 75 3.07 3.48 -9.98
CA LEU A 75 3.29 2.28 -9.19
C LEU A 75 3.48 1.05 -10.08
N HIS A 76 2.69 0.91 -11.15
CA HIS A 76 2.87 -0.16 -12.13
C HIS A 76 4.26 -0.16 -12.77
N VAL A 77 4.74 1.00 -13.21
CA VAL A 77 6.06 1.15 -13.84
C VAL A 77 7.16 0.86 -12.83
N VAL A 78 7.05 1.34 -11.59
CA VAL A 78 8.02 1.05 -10.52
C VAL A 78 8.07 -0.46 -10.29
N GLU A 79 6.93 -1.12 -10.08
CA GLU A 79 6.86 -2.55 -9.82
C GLU A 79 7.45 -3.37 -10.98
N ARG A 80 7.08 -3.05 -12.23
CA ARG A 80 7.61 -3.70 -13.43
C ARG A 80 9.09 -3.43 -13.63
N SER A 81 9.58 -2.24 -13.35
CA SER A 81 11.00 -1.90 -13.49
C SER A 81 11.86 -2.68 -12.51
N VAL A 82 11.39 -2.82 -11.26
CA VAL A 82 12.03 -3.70 -10.29
C VAL A 82 11.95 -5.15 -10.79
N ALA A 83 10.79 -5.61 -11.27
CA ALA A 83 10.62 -6.96 -11.81
C ALA A 83 11.51 -7.28 -13.04
N ILE A 84 11.78 -6.31 -13.91
CA ILE A 84 12.62 -6.49 -15.10
C ILE A 84 14.11 -6.52 -14.72
N HIS A 85 14.54 -5.68 -13.77
CA HIS A 85 15.89 -5.78 -13.20
C HIS A 85 16.06 -7.14 -12.48
N ARG A 86 15.02 -7.66 -11.82
CA ARG A 86 14.98 -9.01 -11.24
C ARG A 86 15.21 -10.11 -12.29
N ALA A 87 14.67 -9.97 -13.50
CA ALA A 87 14.83 -10.96 -14.57
C ALA A 87 16.25 -10.96 -15.16
N HIS A 88 16.83 -9.79 -15.39
CA HIS A 88 18.18 -9.67 -15.94
C HIS A 88 19.27 -10.13 -14.97
N GLU A 89 19.15 -9.87 -13.66
CA GLU A 89 20.13 -10.38 -12.67
C GLU A 89 20.18 -11.92 -12.63
N GLY A 90 19.06 -12.59 -12.91
CA GLY A 90 19.02 -14.06 -13.02
C GLY A 90 19.70 -14.62 -14.27
N GLU A 91 19.81 -13.83 -15.33
CA GLU A 91 20.41 -14.22 -16.62
C GLU A 91 21.93 -13.98 -16.66
N TYR A 92 22.45 -13.03 -15.86
CA TYR A 92 23.88 -12.73 -15.74
C TYR A 92 24.61 -13.51 -14.64
N ALA A 93 23.91 -14.38 -13.88
CA ALA A 93 24.53 -15.30 -12.95
C ALA A 93 25.28 -16.42 -13.72
N SER A 94 26.50 -16.08 -14.15
CA SER A 94 27.61 -16.92 -14.63
C SER A 94 27.28 -18.36 -15.05
N HIS A 95 27.48 -18.65 -16.34
CA HIS A 95 27.62 -20.01 -16.84
C HIS A 95 28.75 -20.76 -16.11
N THR A 96 28.40 -21.53 -15.08
CA THR A 96 29.24 -22.62 -14.57
C THR A 96 28.51 -23.93 -14.82
N HIS A 97 29.04 -24.73 -15.74
CA HIS A 97 28.60 -26.09 -15.98
C HIS A 97 28.80 -26.94 -14.72
N GLY A 98 27.72 -27.48 -14.15
CA GLY A 98 27.81 -28.46 -13.07
C GLY A 98 26.57 -28.57 -12.20
N HIS A 99 25.72 -29.54 -12.54
CA HIS A 99 24.75 -30.25 -11.69
C HIS A 99 23.61 -29.46 -11.01
N GLY A 100 22.39 -29.98 -11.18
CA GLY A 100 21.14 -29.37 -10.74
C GLY A 100 21.08 -29.04 -9.24
N HIS A 101 20.94 -27.76 -8.94
CA HIS A 101 20.43 -27.25 -7.68
C HIS A 101 19.37 -26.18 -7.97
N PRO A 102 18.30 -26.08 -7.14
CA PRO A 102 17.28 -25.05 -7.29
C PRO A 102 17.94 -23.68 -7.12
N HIS A 103 17.60 -22.74 -8.02
CA HIS A 103 18.15 -21.39 -8.05
C HIS A 103 18.18 -20.73 -6.66
N ALA A 104 19.37 -20.28 -6.24
CA ALA A 104 19.54 -19.63 -4.94
C ALA A 104 18.73 -18.32 -4.90
N PRO A 105 17.98 -18.04 -3.82
CA PRO A 105 17.31 -16.77 -3.64
C PRO A 105 18.35 -15.64 -3.57
N THR A 106 18.35 -14.72 -4.53
CA THR A 106 19.24 -13.56 -4.51
C THR A 106 18.73 -12.60 -3.43
N GLN A 107 19.42 -12.59 -2.30
CA GLN A 107 19.07 -11.77 -1.12
C GLN A 107 18.84 -10.28 -1.45
N GLY A 108 19.51 -9.75 -2.49
CA GLY A 108 19.31 -8.39 -2.99
C GLY A 108 17.87 -8.10 -3.45
N ILE A 109 17.19 -9.07 -4.06
CA ILE A 109 15.82 -8.90 -4.55
C ILE A 109 14.85 -8.70 -3.39
N GLY A 110 14.97 -9.50 -2.33
CA GLY A 110 14.14 -9.36 -1.13
C GLY A 110 14.28 -8.00 -0.47
N VAL A 111 15.48 -7.42 -0.52
CA VAL A 111 15.78 -6.11 0.07
C VAL A 111 15.24 -4.99 -0.80
N ALA A 112 15.38 -5.08 -2.12
CA ALA A 112 14.83 -4.09 -3.04
C ALA A 112 13.29 -4.08 -2.99
N ALA A 113 12.66 -5.26 -2.97
CA ALA A 113 11.21 -5.38 -2.87
C ALA A 113 10.69 -4.85 -1.52
N ALA A 114 11.30 -5.25 -0.40
CA ALA A 114 10.94 -4.69 0.90
C ALA A 114 11.29 -3.20 1.04
N GLY A 115 12.33 -2.71 0.36
CA GLY A 115 12.65 -1.28 0.30
C GLY A 115 11.60 -0.47 -0.48
N ALA A 116 11.05 -1.02 -1.56
CA ALA A 116 9.89 -0.45 -2.24
C ALA A 116 8.68 -0.42 -1.29
N LEU A 117 8.51 -1.48 -0.48
CA LEU A 117 7.52 -1.53 0.59
C LEU A 117 7.85 -0.61 1.79
N VAL A 118 9.02 0.01 1.87
CA VAL A 118 9.24 1.10 2.85
C VAL A 118 8.84 2.43 2.21
N GLY A 119 9.14 2.60 0.93
CA GLY A 119 8.85 3.82 0.18
C GLY A 119 7.36 4.12 0.08
N HIS A 120 6.52 3.11 -0.18
CA HIS A 120 5.07 3.32 -0.23
C HIS A 120 4.47 3.70 1.13
N SER A 121 4.91 3.08 2.23
CA SER A 121 4.42 3.36 3.57
C SER A 121 4.77 4.79 4.00
N VAL A 122 5.84 5.40 3.46
CA VAL A 122 6.08 6.85 3.61
C VAL A 122 4.99 7.65 2.92
N MET A 123 4.58 7.25 1.71
CA MET A 123 3.50 7.89 0.98
C MET A 123 2.15 7.71 1.68
N ASP A 124 1.89 6.56 2.30
CA ASP A 124 0.65 6.32 3.06
C ASP A 124 0.59 7.23 4.29
N GLY A 125 1.70 7.37 5.01
CA GLY A 125 1.84 8.35 6.08
C GLY A 125 1.62 9.79 5.63
N PHE A 126 2.25 10.15 4.50
CA PHE A 126 2.06 11.46 3.89
C PHE A 126 0.59 11.69 3.53
N ALA A 127 -0.10 10.67 3.01
CA ALA A 127 -1.51 10.76 2.65
C ALA A 127 -2.41 10.98 3.86
N ILE A 128 -2.16 10.28 4.98
CA ILE A 128 -2.84 10.59 6.26
C ILE A 128 -2.63 12.07 6.60
N GLY A 129 -1.37 12.51 6.60
CA GLY A 129 -1.00 13.88 6.92
C GLY A 129 -1.64 14.92 6.02
N ALA A 130 -1.72 14.65 4.72
CA ALA A 130 -2.30 15.53 3.70
C ALA A 130 -3.83 15.55 3.78
N ALA A 131 -4.47 14.41 4.00
CA ALA A 131 -5.91 14.28 4.16
C ALA A 131 -6.42 15.07 5.38
N PHE A 132 -5.70 15.07 6.50
CA PHE A 132 -6.01 15.94 7.65
C PHE A 132 -5.85 17.44 7.36
N GLN A 133 -5.12 17.83 6.31
CA GLN A 133 -5.11 19.22 5.84
C GLN A 133 -6.31 19.53 4.94
N ALA A 134 -6.95 18.53 4.32
CA ALA A 134 -8.22 18.69 3.60
C ALA A 134 -9.39 18.83 4.59
N GLY A 135 -9.39 18.02 5.65
CA GLY A 135 -10.36 18.07 6.73
C GLY A 135 -10.23 16.90 7.70
N ASP A 136 -10.78 17.04 8.89
CA ASP A 136 -10.69 15.99 9.93
C ASP A 136 -11.42 14.70 9.52
N THR A 137 -12.55 14.81 8.82
CA THR A 137 -13.32 13.67 8.32
C THR A 137 -12.54 12.90 7.25
N VAL A 138 -12.08 13.57 6.20
CA VAL A 138 -11.23 12.99 5.14
C VAL A 138 -9.97 12.36 5.74
N GLY A 139 -9.31 13.07 6.66
CA GLY A 139 -8.15 12.55 7.39
C GLY A 139 -8.43 11.25 8.14
N ALA A 140 -9.57 11.16 8.83
CA ALA A 140 -9.96 9.96 9.56
C ALA A 140 -10.28 8.78 8.63
N VAL A 141 -11.00 9.03 7.52
CA VAL A 141 -11.35 8.00 6.54
C VAL A 141 -10.10 7.41 5.88
N VAL A 142 -9.20 8.28 5.42
CA VAL A 142 -7.91 7.87 4.85
C VAL A 142 -7.07 7.10 5.86
N ALA A 143 -7.00 7.57 7.10
CA ALA A 143 -6.28 6.86 8.16
C ALA A 143 -6.84 5.45 8.41
N ILE A 144 -8.16 5.27 8.45
CA ILE A 144 -8.77 3.95 8.62
C ILE A 144 -8.36 3.01 7.49
N ALA A 145 -8.40 3.47 6.23
CA ALA A 145 -7.95 2.66 5.10
C ALA A 145 -6.47 2.29 5.22
N VAL A 146 -5.61 3.28 5.49
CA VAL A 146 -4.16 3.07 5.65
C VAL A 146 -3.87 2.04 6.74
N ILE A 147 -4.35 2.29 7.95
CA ILE A 147 -4.18 1.39 9.10
C ILE A 147 -4.67 -0.03 8.79
N ALA A 148 -5.76 -0.18 8.04
CA ALA A 148 -6.31 -1.49 7.72
C ALA A 148 -5.42 -2.32 6.77
N HIS A 149 -4.80 -1.69 5.78
CA HIS A 149 -3.95 -2.40 4.81
C HIS A 149 -2.48 -2.49 5.22
N ASP A 150 -2.01 -1.62 6.13
CA ASP A 150 -0.68 -1.71 6.72
C ASP A 150 -0.38 -3.09 7.35
N PHE A 151 -1.43 -3.81 7.81
CA PHE A 151 -1.29 -5.21 8.21
C PHE A 151 -0.78 -6.11 7.07
N ALA A 152 -1.37 -5.97 5.88
CA ALA A 152 -0.97 -6.72 4.70
C ALA A 152 0.45 -6.35 4.28
N ASP A 153 0.80 -5.07 4.38
CA ASP A 153 2.13 -4.57 4.01
C ASP A 153 3.21 -5.09 4.96
N GLY A 154 3.01 -4.98 6.27
CA GLY A 154 3.94 -5.54 7.24
C GLY A 154 4.10 -7.06 7.09
N PHE A 155 3.01 -7.77 6.76
CA PHE A 155 3.07 -9.18 6.42
C PHE A 155 3.94 -9.43 5.18
N ASN A 156 3.73 -8.65 4.11
CA ASN A 156 4.41 -8.79 2.83
C ASN A 156 5.89 -8.45 2.94
N THR A 157 6.24 -7.34 3.60
CA THR A 157 7.60 -6.89 3.91
C THR A 157 8.41 -7.98 4.59
N TYR A 158 7.83 -8.63 5.60
CA TYR A 158 8.48 -9.73 6.29
C TYR A 158 8.62 -10.97 5.39
N THR A 159 7.53 -11.39 4.74
CA THR A 159 7.46 -12.64 3.98
C THR A 159 8.33 -12.61 2.74
N ILE A 160 8.25 -11.56 1.92
CA ILE A 160 9.10 -11.38 0.74
C ILE A 160 10.57 -11.37 1.13
N THR A 161 10.95 -10.62 2.17
CA THR A 161 12.35 -10.58 2.61
C THR A 161 12.87 -11.98 2.94
N ARG A 162 12.09 -12.77 3.68
CA ARG A 162 12.43 -14.14 4.08
C ARG A 162 12.42 -15.12 2.90
N LEU A 163 11.46 -14.99 1.98
CA LEU A 163 11.31 -15.85 0.80
C LEU A 163 12.50 -15.70 -0.14
N TYR A 164 13.06 -14.50 -0.27
CA TYR A 164 14.31 -14.24 -1.00
C TYR A 164 15.58 -14.57 -0.19
N GLY A 165 15.49 -15.42 0.83
CA GLY A 165 16.64 -16.00 1.53
C GLY A 165 17.36 -15.06 2.49
N ASN A 166 16.80 -13.89 2.81
CA ASN A 166 17.40 -13.00 3.82
C ASN A 166 17.16 -13.53 5.23
N GLY A 167 18.16 -13.32 6.11
CA GLY A 167 18.07 -13.74 7.51
C GLY A 167 17.01 -12.99 8.32
N ARG A 168 16.56 -13.60 9.42
CA ARG A 168 15.51 -13.05 10.32
C ARG A 168 15.78 -11.63 10.79
N ARG A 169 17.04 -11.32 11.16
CA ARG A 169 17.45 -9.98 11.60
C ARG A 169 17.20 -8.91 10.54
N ARG A 170 17.43 -9.24 9.26
CA ARG A 170 17.25 -8.30 8.14
C ARG A 170 15.77 -8.10 7.82
N ALA A 171 14.98 -9.18 7.84
CA ALA A 171 13.51 -9.08 7.71
C ALA A 171 12.90 -8.22 8.81
N GLN A 172 13.36 -8.37 10.06
CA GLN A 172 12.91 -7.54 11.18
C GLN A 172 13.35 -6.08 11.04
N ALA A 173 14.57 -5.82 10.55
CA ALA A 173 15.04 -4.46 10.32
C ALA A 173 14.23 -3.74 9.23
N LEU A 174 13.92 -4.44 8.13
CA LEU A 174 13.09 -3.87 7.05
C LEU A 174 11.64 -3.69 7.49
N LEU A 175 11.07 -4.64 8.24
CA LEU A 175 9.75 -4.47 8.86
C LEU A 175 9.70 -3.27 9.82
N ALA A 176 10.76 -3.04 10.60
CA ALA A 176 10.81 -1.89 11.49
C ALA A 176 10.94 -0.56 10.71
N ALA A 177 11.71 -0.56 9.62
CA ALA A 177 11.80 0.60 8.73
C ALA A 177 10.45 0.91 8.07
N ASP A 178 9.76 -0.14 7.61
CA ASP A 178 8.43 -0.08 7.02
C ASP A 178 7.40 0.45 8.02
N ALA A 179 7.33 -0.11 9.24
CA ALA A 179 6.43 0.39 10.27
C ALA A 179 6.68 1.87 10.63
N LEU A 180 7.94 2.34 10.62
CA LEU A 180 8.27 3.74 10.91
C LEU A 180 7.94 4.70 9.77
N ALA A 181 7.79 4.20 8.55
CA ALA A 181 7.62 5.01 7.36
C ALA A 181 6.31 5.82 7.36
N PRO A 182 5.13 5.30 7.76
CA PRO A 182 3.91 6.10 7.86
C PRO A 182 4.03 7.25 8.87
N VAL A 183 4.71 7.01 9.99
CA VAL A 183 4.95 8.06 11.00
C VAL A 183 5.85 9.16 10.42
N ALA A 184 6.89 8.78 9.69
CA ALA A 184 7.78 9.73 9.03
C ALA A 184 7.05 10.51 7.92
N GLY A 185 6.24 9.84 7.10
CA GLY A 185 5.41 10.45 6.07
C GLY A 185 4.45 11.49 6.64
N ALA A 186 3.71 11.14 7.70
CA ALA A 186 2.78 12.05 8.36
C ALA A 186 3.51 13.21 9.06
N ALA A 187 4.73 13.01 9.54
CA ALA A 187 5.52 14.08 10.15
C ALA A 187 6.01 15.10 9.11
N ILE A 188 6.30 14.67 7.88
CA ILE A 188 6.72 15.57 6.79
C ILE A 188 5.66 16.64 6.53
N THR A 189 4.37 16.27 6.54
CA THR A 189 3.27 17.23 6.28
C THR A 189 3.09 18.25 7.40
N LEU A 190 3.66 18.04 8.60
CA LEU A 190 3.65 19.07 9.65
C LEU A 190 4.59 20.24 9.34
N GLY A 191 5.54 20.05 8.43
CA GLY A 191 6.51 21.09 8.05
C GLY A 191 5.96 22.16 7.11
N PHE A 192 4.80 21.93 6.47
CA PHE A 192 4.24 22.85 5.49
C PHE A 192 2.73 22.61 5.24
N THR A 193 2.05 23.65 4.79
CA THR A 193 0.65 23.56 4.34
C THR A 193 0.59 23.35 2.83
N ILE A 194 -0.16 22.35 2.38
CA ILE A 194 -0.37 22.02 0.99
C ILE A 194 -1.47 22.92 0.42
N PRO A 195 -1.24 23.66 -0.68
CA PRO A 195 -2.30 24.42 -1.34
C PRO A 195 -3.43 23.48 -1.80
N ALA A 196 -4.69 23.88 -1.64
CA ALA A 196 -5.87 23.05 -1.97
C ALA A 196 -5.80 22.41 -3.37
N ALA A 197 -5.39 23.19 -4.38
CA ALA A 197 -5.20 22.70 -5.74
C ALA A 197 -4.13 21.59 -5.86
N ALA A 198 -3.03 21.69 -5.11
CA ALA A 198 -1.99 20.67 -5.08
C ALA A 198 -2.42 19.45 -4.26
N LEU A 199 -3.21 19.67 -3.21
CA LEU A 199 -3.80 18.61 -2.40
C LEU A 199 -4.75 17.75 -3.22
N GLY A 200 -5.68 18.33 -3.98
CA GLY A 200 -6.58 17.58 -4.86
C GLY A 200 -5.83 16.78 -5.94
N LEU A 201 -4.75 17.33 -6.51
CA LEU A 201 -3.88 16.58 -7.44
C LEU A 201 -3.20 15.40 -6.75
N TYR A 202 -2.71 15.59 -5.53
CA TYR A 202 -2.06 14.55 -4.75
C TYR A 202 -3.05 13.46 -4.32
N LEU A 203 -4.25 13.81 -3.85
CA LEU A 203 -5.29 12.85 -3.49
C LEU A 203 -5.72 12.02 -4.70
N GLY A 204 -5.86 12.65 -5.88
CA GLY A 204 -6.09 11.94 -7.14
C GLY A 204 -4.98 10.93 -7.43
N PHE A 205 -3.72 11.37 -7.38
CA PHE A 205 -2.55 10.50 -7.55
C PHE A 205 -2.54 9.32 -6.57
N PHE A 206 -2.78 9.61 -5.29
CA PHE A 206 -2.78 8.61 -4.23
C PHE A 206 -3.94 7.62 -4.36
N ALA A 207 -5.12 8.07 -4.81
CA ALA A 207 -6.24 7.17 -5.10
C ALA A 207 -5.90 6.15 -6.19
N GLY A 208 -5.19 6.57 -7.25
CA GLY A 208 -4.76 5.68 -8.32
C GLY A 208 -3.67 4.71 -7.87
N PHE A 209 -2.75 5.20 -7.04
CA PHE A 209 -1.73 4.41 -6.37
C PHE A 209 -2.36 3.30 -5.50
N LEU A 210 -3.31 3.65 -4.62
CA LEU A 210 -4.01 2.69 -3.76
C LEU A 210 -4.85 1.70 -4.56
N LEU A 211 -5.48 2.13 -5.66
CA LEU A 211 -6.21 1.22 -6.53
C LEU A 211 -5.28 0.16 -7.12
N TYR A 212 -4.09 0.56 -7.59
CA TYR A 212 -3.10 -0.38 -8.09
C TYR A 212 -2.71 -1.39 -7.01
N LEU A 213 -2.36 -0.93 -5.81
CA LEU A 213 -1.98 -1.79 -4.68
C LEU A 213 -3.10 -2.78 -4.31
N ALA A 214 -4.34 -2.30 -4.22
CA ALA A 214 -5.49 -3.13 -3.92
C ALA A 214 -5.72 -4.21 -4.98
N THR A 215 -5.59 -3.89 -6.26
CA THR A 215 -5.94 -4.78 -7.38
C THR A 215 -4.81 -5.70 -7.86
N SER A 216 -3.55 -5.27 -7.77
CA SER A 216 -2.38 -6.00 -8.28
C SER A 216 -1.69 -6.82 -7.21
N ASP A 217 -1.78 -6.39 -5.94
CA ASP A 217 -1.08 -7.06 -4.83
C ASP A 217 -2.07 -7.73 -3.87
N ILE A 218 -2.94 -6.95 -3.21
CA ILE A 218 -3.73 -7.47 -2.09
C ILE A 218 -4.86 -8.40 -2.54
N LEU A 219 -5.64 -8.00 -3.53
CA LEU A 219 -6.77 -8.79 -4.00
C LEU A 219 -6.32 -10.13 -4.63
N PRO A 220 -5.26 -10.18 -5.47
CA PRO A 220 -4.73 -11.45 -5.98
C PRO A 220 -4.18 -12.35 -4.88
N GLU A 221 -3.44 -11.81 -3.91
CA GLU A 221 -2.90 -12.58 -2.78
C GLU A 221 -4.02 -13.13 -1.88
N ALA A 222 -5.13 -12.40 -1.76
CA ALA A 222 -6.33 -12.86 -1.06
C ALA A 222 -7.04 -14.02 -1.79
N HIS A 223 -6.87 -14.18 -3.10
CA HIS A 223 -7.58 -15.19 -3.90
C HIS A 223 -6.71 -16.42 -4.25
N SER A 224 -5.46 -16.49 -3.80
CA SER A 224 -4.51 -17.55 -4.14
C SER A 224 -4.04 -18.33 -2.91
N PRO A 225 -4.34 -19.65 -2.73
CA PRO A 225 -5.21 -20.58 -3.44
C PRO A 225 -6.46 -20.96 -2.59
N HIS A 226 -7.15 -19.95 -2.04
CA HIS A 226 -8.22 -20.13 -1.05
C HIS A 226 -9.63 -20.08 -1.67
N PRO A 227 -10.68 -20.54 -0.95
CA PRO A 227 -12.05 -20.50 -1.45
C PRO A 227 -12.48 -19.08 -1.83
N ALA A 228 -12.73 -18.86 -3.13
CA ALA A 228 -13.04 -17.55 -3.69
C ALA A 228 -14.28 -16.89 -3.05
N GLY A 229 -15.27 -17.68 -2.60
CA GLY A 229 -16.50 -17.15 -2.02
C GLY A 229 -16.29 -16.36 -0.72
N THR A 230 -15.54 -16.91 0.24
CA THR A 230 -15.33 -16.25 1.54
C THR A 230 -14.44 -15.03 1.42
N THR A 231 -13.40 -15.07 0.59
CA THR A 231 -12.55 -13.90 0.33
C THR A 231 -13.37 -12.78 -0.31
N LEU A 232 -14.17 -13.11 -1.33
CA LEU A 232 -15.05 -12.14 -1.99
C LEU A 232 -16.03 -11.50 -1.01
N MET A 233 -16.65 -12.29 -0.11
CA MET A 233 -17.51 -11.74 0.93
C MET A 233 -16.77 -10.78 1.86
N CYS A 234 -15.52 -11.07 2.23
CA CYS A 234 -14.69 -10.14 3.00
C CYS A 234 -14.41 -8.85 2.23
N THR A 235 -14.11 -8.92 0.93
CA THR A 235 -13.91 -7.74 0.09
C THR A 235 -15.16 -6.89 -0.02
N VAL A 236 -16.31 -7.50 -0.27
CA VAL A 236 -17.60 -6.80 -0.29
C VAL A 236 -17.91 -6.19 1.08
N ALA A 237 -17.66 -6.92 2.16
CA ALA A 237 -17.84 -6.41 3.52
C ALA A 237 -16.92 -5.23 3.80
N GLY A 238 -15.66 -5.26 3.36
CA GLY A 238 -14.71 -4.15 3.52
C GLY A 238 -15.21 -2.90 2.80
N ALA A 239 -15.62 -3.01 1.54
CA ALA A 239 -16.19 -1.88 0.80
C ALA A 239 -17.48 -1.34 1.47
N GLY A 240 -18.35 -2.24 1.94
CA GLY A 240 -19.56 -1.88 2.68
C GLY A 240 -19.29 -1.19 4.02
N ILE A 241 -18.27 -1.64 4.76
CA ILE A 241 -17.82 -0.99 6.00
C ILE A 241 -17.33 0.43 5.69
N MET A 242 -16.50 0.63 4.66
CA MET A 242 -16.05 1.98 4.34
C MET A 242 -17.18 2.88 3.88
N TRP A 243 -18.12 2.37 3.08
CA TRP A 243 -19.30 3.12 2.72
C TRP A 243 -20.09 3.58 3.96
N LEU A 244 -20.26 2.71 4.96
CA LEU A 244 -20.91 3.08 6.23
C LEU A 244 -20.08 4.07 7.05
N VAL A 245 -18.76 3.88 7.13
CA VAL A 245 -17.86 4.79 7.86
C VAL A 245 -17.94 6.20 7.29
N ILE A 246 -17.87 6.32 5.96
CA ILE A 246 -17.95 7.60 5.26
C ILE A 246 -19.35 8.20 5.42
N GLY A 247 -20.41 7.44 5.14
CA GLY A 247 -21.78 7.94 5.23
C GLY A 247 -22.28 8.27 6.64
N LEU A 248 -21.58 7.83 7.69
CA LEU A 248 -21.85 8.22 9.08
C LEU A 248 -20.95 9.37 9.58
N ALA A 249 -19.93 9.75 8.81
CA ALA A 249 -19.00 10.81 9.15
C ALA A 249 -19.35 12.17 8.53
N ASP A 250 -20.28 12.20 7.57
CA ASP A 250 -21.00 13.37 7.06
C ASP A 250 -22.19 13.77 7.96
#